data_AF-A0A924ZIE8-F1
#
_entry.id   AF-A0A924ZIE8-F1
#
_cell.length_a   1.000
_cell.length_b   1.000
_cell.length_c   1.000
_cell.angle_alpha   90.00
_cell.angle_beta   90.00
_cell.angle_gamma   90.00
#
_symmetry.space_group_name_H-M   'P 1'
#
loop_
_entity.id
_entity.type
_entity.pdbx_description
1 polymer ?
#
loop_
_entity_poly.entity_id
_entity_poly.type
_entity_poly.pdbx_seq_one_letter_code
_entity_poly.pdbx_strand_id
1 'polypeptide(L)'
;MKNIIVIIFGLTLMATAAHAADTSWTGEAKVPVTTGKYITGGILGSTLGFGIGHGVQGRYADKGWIFTAGEVAGLLILTPAAAQCAKDNENNSDKQCSNSQKSIVTAGYLVFLGFHIWEVVDVWTGATPVDEKVGAFIIPTNNGAMAGLSYRF
;
A
#
# COMPACT_ATOMS: atom_id res chain seq x y z
N MET A 1 23.03 -20.57 -17.63
CA MET A 1 23.10 -19.79 -16.37
C MET A 1 22.19 -18.55 -16.47
N LYS A 2 20.85 -18.70 -16.45
CA LYS A 2 19.93 -17.55 -16.59
C LYS A 2 18.65 -17.61 -15.72
N ASN A 3 18.45 -18.67 -14.93
CA ASN A 3 17.14 -18.91 -14.29
C ASN A 3 17.16 -18.85 -12.75
N ILE A 4 18.24 -18.36 -12.12
CA ILE A 4 18.38 -18.36 -10.64
C ILE A 4 18.10 -16.99 -10.01
N ILE A 5 18.10 -15.90 -10.79
CA ILE A 5 17.97 -14.53 -10.23
C ILE A 5 16.51 -14.16 -9.88
N VAL A 6 15.52 -14.79 -10.51
CA VAL A 6 14.10 -14.43 -10.31
C VAL A 6 13.52 -15.00 -9.01
N ILE A 7 14.09 -16.10 -8.48
CA ILE A 7 13.57 -16.73 -7.25
C ILE A 7 14.03 -15.98 -6.00
N ILE A 8 15.20 -15.34 -6.03
CA ILE A 8 15.75 -14.62 -4.86
C ILE A 8 14.98 -13.30 -4.62
N PHE A 9 14.53 -12.61 -5.67
CA PHE A 9 13.78 -11.35 -5.51
C PHE A 9 12.33 -11.57 -5.03
N GLY A 10 11.74 -12.74 -5.35
CA GLY A 10 10.40 -13.11 -4.85
C GLY A 10 10.39 -13.52 -3.38
N LEU A 11 11.49 -14.07 -2.87
CA LEU A 11 11.56 -14.56 -1.49
C LEU A 11 11.88 -13.45 -0.47
N THR A 12 12.55 -12.36 -0.88
CA THR A 12 12.83 -11.22 0.01
C THR A 12 11.65 -10.27 0.20
N LEU A 13 10.66 -10.24 -0.70
CA LEU A 13 9.47 -9.39 -0.53
C LEU A 13 8.37 -9.98 0.36
N MET A 14 8.46 -11.28 0.70
CA MET A 14 7.51 -11.92 1.63
C MET A 14 7.86 -11.70 3.11
N ALA A 15 9.04 -11.19 3.43
CA ALA A 15 9.49 -11.01 4.81
C ALA A 15 8.98 -9.72 5.49
N THR A 16 8.28 -8.84 4.78
CA THR A 16 7.67 -7.63 5.38
C THR A 16 6.16 -7.72 5.56
N ALA A 17 5.55 -8.88 5.25
CA ALA A 17 4.22 -9.18 5.73
C ALA A 17 4.29 -9.48 7.25
N ALA A 18 3.89 -8.49 8.03
CA ALA A 18 3.34 -8.66 9.38
C ALA A 18 4.22 -9.44 10.38
N HIS A 19 5.23 -8.78 10.94
CA HIS A 19 5.43 -8.89 12.38
C HIS A 19 4.56 -7.82 13.06
N ALA A 20 3.25 -8.03 13.05
CA ALA A 20 2.40 -7.52 14.11
C ALA A 20 2.63 -8.47 15.29
N ALA A 21 3.72 -8.24 16.03
CA ALA A 21 3.92 -8.93 17.29
C ALA A 21 2.79 -8.49 18.22
N ASP A 22 1.91 -9.42 18.57
CA ASP A 22 0.93 -9.27 19.65
C ASP A 22 1.69 -8.95 20.95
N THR A 23 1.86 -7.67 21.26
CA THR A 23 2.20 -7.24 22.62
C THR A 23 0.90 -7.20 23.40
N SER A 24 0.81 -8.14 24.34
CA SER A 24 -0.18 -8.25 25.42
C SER A 24 -0.99 -6.99 25.69
N TRP A 25 -2.30 -7.07 25.42
CA TRP A 25 -3.33 -6.11 25.79
C TRP A 25 -3.26 -5.76 27.29
N THR A 26 -2.66 -4.63 27.64
CA THR A 26 -3.05 -3.86 28.81
C THR A 26 -4.03 -2.81 28.30
N GLY A 27 -5.29 -2.84 28.70
CA GLY A 27 -6.36 -1.99 28.12
C GLY A 27 -5.99 -0.51 28.08
N GLU A 28 -5.48 -0.05 26.94
CA GLU A 28 -5.20 1.36 26.70
C GLU A 28 -6.49 2.08 26.33
N ALA A 29 -6.66 3.28 26.88
CA ALA A 29 -7.87 4.07 26.66
C ALA A 29 -7.97 4.47 25.18
N LYS A 30 -9.01 4.01 24.49
CA LYS A 30 -9.29 4.47 23.14
C LYS A 30 -9.76 5.92 23.17
N VAL A 31 -9.05 6.79 22.46
CA VAL A 31 -9.35 8.22 22.38
C VAL A 31 -9.89 8.58 20.99
N PRO A 32 -10.76 9.60 20.86
CA PRO A 32 -11.17 10.10 19.56
C PRO A 32 -9.97 10.58 18.74
N VAL A 33 -9.99 10.34 17.43
CA VAL A 33 -8.97 10.87 16.51
C VAL A 33 -9.01 12.41 16.57
N THR A 34 -7.87 13.03 16.86
CA THR A 34 -7.79 14.50 16.89
C THR A 34 -8.04 15.07 15.50
N THR A 35 -8.62 16.27 15.42
CA THR A 35 -8.95 16.93 14.13
C THR A 35 -7.74 17.02 13.19
N GLY A 36 -6.55 17.30 13.75
CA GLY A 36 -5.30 17.34 12.99
C GLY A 36 -4.93 15.98 12.37
N LYS A 37 -5.00 14.88 13.14
CA LYS A 37 -4.77 13.52 12.65
C LYS A 37 -5.83 13.11 11.61
N TYR A 38 -7.09 13.50 11.83
CA TYR A 38 -8.19 13.22 10.90
C TYR A 38 -7.96 13.87 9.53
N ILE A 39 -7.70 15.18 9.50
CA ILE A 39 -7.50 15.92 8.24
C ILE A 39 -6.21 15.48 7.55
N THR A 40 -5.11 15.37 8.30
CA THR A 40 -3.81 14.97 7.74
C THR A 40 -3.86 13.54 7.19
N GLY A 41 -4.47 12.62 7.94
CA GLY A 41 -4.70 11.26 7.48
C GLY A 41 -5.62 11.20 6.26
N GLY A 42 -6.70 11.99 6.25
CA GLY A 42 -7.60 12.09 5.10
C GLY A 42 -6.90 12.54 3.83
N ILE A 43 -6.08 13.60 3.90
CA ILE A 43 -5.31 14.12 2.76
C ILE A 43 -4.28 13.09 2.28
N LEU A 44 -3.51 12.49 3.20
CA LEU A 44 -2.47 11.52 2.84
C LEU A 44 -3.06 10.23 2.26
N GLY A 45 -4.13 9.69 2.83
CA GLY A 45 -4.83 8.53 2.28
C GLY A 45 -5.45 8.81 0.91
N SER A 46 -5.93 10.04 0.67
CA SER A 46 -6.51 10.42 -0.63
C SER A 46 -5.49 10.69 -1.73
N THR A 47 -4.24 11.01 -1.38
CA THR A 47 -3.21 11.42 -2.35
C THR A 47 -2.12 10.38 -2.57
N LEU A 48 -1.68 9.73 -1.49
CA LEU A 48 -0.61 8.74 -1.54
C LEU A 48 -1.16 7.31 -1.57
N GLY A 49 -2.23 7.04 -0.82
CA GLY A 49 -2.76 5.69 -0.61
C GLY A 49 -1.91 4.85 0.34
N PHE A 50 -1.94 3.54 0.14
CA PHE A 50 -1.21 2.49 0.85
C PHE A 50 -1.45 2.46 2.36
N GLY A 51 -2.66 2.81 2.79
CA GLY A 51 -3.03 2.83 4.20
C GLY A 51 -2.29 3.89 5.04
N ILE A 52 -1.57 4.82 4.40
CA ILE A 52 -0.79 5.87 5.10
C ILE A 52 -1.74 6.78 5.90
N GLY A 53 -2.92 7.07 5.34
CA GLY A 53 -3.95 7.86 6.00
C GLY A 53 -4.42 7.22 7.30
N HIS A 54 -4.72 5.92 7.27
CA HIS A 54 -5.05 5.12 8.45
C HIS A 54 -3.90 5.07 9.44
N GLY A 55 -2.67 5.01 8.95
CA GLY A 55 -1.45 5.16 9.72
C GLY A 55 -1.42 6.40 10.61
N VAL A 56 -1.62 7.56 10.00
CA VAL A 56 -1.63 8.86 10.69
C VAL A 56 -2.81 8.97 11.66
N GLN A 57 -3.95 8.37 11.31
CA GLN A 57 -5.11 8.29 12.18
C GLN A 57 -4.93 7.32 13.36
N GLY A 58 -3.93 6.43 13.36
CA GLY A 58 -3.74 5.39 14.38
C GLY A 58 -4.57 4.13 14.15
N ARG A 59 -5.04 3.91 12.91
CA ARG A 59 -5.96 2.84 12.47
C ARG A 59 -5.33 1.88 11.48
N TYR A 60 -4.00 1.83 11.41
CA TYR A 60 -3.30 0.97 10.45
C TYR A 60 -3.59 -0.51 10.68
N ALA A 61 -3.55 -0.95 11.95
CA ALA A 61 -3.83 -2.34 12.33
C ALA A 61 -5.31 -2.73 12.08
N ASP A 62 -6.24 -1.79 12.23
CA ASP A 62 -7.67 -2.04 12.01
C ASP A 62 -7.97 -2.29 10.52
N LYS A 63 -7.54 -1.36 9.65
CA LYS A 63 -7.84 -1.42 8.20
C LYS A 63 -6.73 -0.96 7.27
N GLY A 64 -5.79 -0.12 7.72
CA GLY A 64 -4.74 0.44 6.86
C GLY A 64 -3.94 -0.63 6.11
N TRP A 65 -3.59 -1.73 6.78
CA TRP A 65 -2.84 -2.83 6.16
C TRP A 65 -3.55 -3.48 4.96
N ILE A 66 -4.89 -3.49 4.94
CA ILE A 66 -5.69 -4.06 3.84
C ILE A 66 -5.49 -3.24 2.58
N PHE A 67 -5.48 -1.90 2.71
CA PHE A 67 -5.25 -0.99 1.60
C PHE A 67 -3.82 -1.11 1.08
N THR A 68 -2.82 -1.16 1.97
CA THR A 68 -1.43 -1.45 1.59
C THR A 68 -1.32 -2.75 0.79
N ALA A 69 -1.87 -3.84 1.31
CA ALA A 69 -1.78 -5.14 0.67
C ALA A 69 -2.53 -5.18 -0.67
N GLY A 70 -3.74 -4.62 -0.72
CA GLY A 70 -4.59 -4.60 -1.91
C GLY A 70 -3.99 -3.75 -3.04
N GLU A 71 -3.52 -2.55 -2.73
CA GLU A 71 -2.88 -1.66 -3.72
C GLU A 71 -1.54 -2.22 -4.22
N VAL A 72 -0.71 -2.78 -3.31
CA VAL A 72 0.53 -3.46 -3.71
C VAL A 72 0.21 -4.68 -4.60
N ALA A 73 -0.81 -5.47 -4.28
CA ALA A 73 -1.23 -6.59 -5.11
C ALA A 73 -1.66 -6.12 -6.52
N GLY A 74 -2.45 -5.05 -6.61
CA GLY A 74 -2.82 -4.43 -7.88
C GLY A 74 -1.61 -3.98 -8.70
N LEU A 75 -0.64 -3.32 -8.06
CA LEU A 75 0.60 -2.88 -8.69
C LEU A 75 1.52 -4.03 -9.13
N LEU A 76 1.60 -5.10 -8.34
CA LEU A 76 2.37 -6.30 -8.69
C LEU A 76 1.78 -7.04 -9.89
N ILE A 77 0.47 -6.95 -10.11
CA ILE A 77 -0.18 -7.46 -11.33
C ILE A 77 0.08 -6.50 -12.50
N LEU A 78 -0.09 -5.20 -12.28
CA LEU A 78 0.01 -4.16 -13.32
C LEU A 78 1.42 -4.02 -13.90
N THR A 79 2.45 -3.95 -13.05
CA THR A 79 3.83 -3.63 -13.44
C THR A 79 4.45 -4.63 -14.43
N PRO A 80 4.47 -5.95 -14.17
CA PRO A 80 5.04 -6.91 -15.11
C PRO A 80 4.20 -7.00 -16.39
N ALA A 81 2.87 -6.92 -16.28
CA ALA A 81 1.97 -6.97 -17.44
C ALA A 81 2.18 -5.76 -18.36
N ALA A 82 2.35 -4.57 -17.80
CA ALA A 82 2.65 -3.35 -18.55
C ALA A 82 4.06 -3.41 -19.19
N ALA A 83 5.06 -3.90 -18.46
CA ALA A 83 6.41 -4.07 -19.01
C ALA A 83 6.46 -5.06 -20.17
N GLN A 84 5.67 -6.14 -20.09
CA GLN A 84 5.58 -7.13 -21.16
C GLN A 84 4.84 -6.58 -22.39
N CYS A 85 3.76 -5.83 -22.16
CA CYS A 85 3.05 -5.08 -23.19
C CYS A 85 3.96 -4.06 -23.91
N ALA A 86 4.80 -3.32 -23.16
CA ALA A 86 5.76 -2.38 -23.76
C ALA A 86 6.79 -3.09 -24.66
N LYS A 87 7.35 -4.22 -24.21
CA LYS A 87 8.31 -5.01 -25.00
C LYS A 87 7.70 -5.60 -26.26
N ASP A 88 6.44 -6.03 -26.20
CA ASP A 88 5.76 -6.59 -27.36
C ASP A 88 5.45 -5.52 -28.41
N ASN A 89 5.20 -4.28 -27.98
CA ASN A 89 5.04 -3.13 -28.88
C ASN A 89 6.33 -2.72 -29.60
N GLU A 90 7.50 -2.95 -29.00
CA GLU A 90 8.79 -2.64 -29.63
C GLU A 90 9.20 -3.71 -30.66
N ASN A 91 8.82 -4.97 -30.44
CA ASN A 91 9.24 -6.09 -31.27
C ASN A 91 8.26 -6.46 -32.41
N ASN A 92 7.03 -5.94 -32.38
CA ASN A 92 6.01 -6.25 -33.39
C ASN A 92 5.63 -5.03 -34.23
N SER A 93 5.54 -5.23 -35.55
CA SER A 93 5.13 -4.20 -36.52
C SER A 93 3.73 -3.63 -36.24
N ASP A 94 2.87 -4.39 -35.57
CA ASP A 94 1.48 -4.01 -35.28
C ASP A 94 1.32 -3.15 -34.01
N LYS A 95 2.39 -2.91 -33.23
CA LYS A 95 2.39 -2.08 -31.99
C LYS A 95 1.17 -2.29 -31.09
N GLN A 96 0.72 -3.54 -30.96
CA GLN A 96 -0.43 -3.88 -30.13
C GLN A 96 -0.09 -4.97 -29.14
N CYS A 97 -0.43 -4.73 -27.88
CA CYS A 97 -0.40 -5.75 -26.84
C CYS A 97 -1.48 -6.80 -27.10
N SER A 98 -1.18 -8.05 -26.78
CA SER A 98 -2.14 -9.15 -26.90
C SER A 98 -3.38 -8.90 -26.03
N ASN A 99 -4.52 -9.45 -26.44
CA ASN A 99 -5.78 -9.32 -25.69
C ASN A 99 -5.65 -9.84 -24.25
N SER A 100 -4.86 -10.89 -24.03
CA SER A 100 -4.58 -11.43 -22.70
C SER A 100 -3.82 -10.44 -21.81
N GLN A 101 -2.81 -9.75 -22.35
CA GLN A 101 -2.04 -8.74 -21.60
C GLN A 101 -2.88 -7.50 -21.29
N LYS A 102 -3.68 -7.02 -22.25
CA LYS A 102 -4.62 -5.91 -22.04
C LYS A 102 -5.60 -6.22 -20.90
N SER A 103 -6.10 -7.45 -20.84
CA SER A 103 -6.98 -7.91 -19.76
C SER A 103 -6.28 -7.89 -18.40
N ILE A 104 -5.04 -8.39 -18.29
CA ILE A 104 -4.28 -8.41 -17.03
C ILE A 104 -3.91 -6.99 -16.57
N VAL A 105 -3.47 -6.12 -17.48
CA VAL A 105 -3.19 -4.70 -17.17
C VAL A 105 -4.45 -4.01 -16.65
N THR A 106 -5.58 -4.23 -17.33
CA THR A 106 -6.87 -3.67 -16.90
C THR A 106 -7.29 -4.20 -15.53
N ALA A 107 -7.14 -5.51 -15.29
CA ALA A 107 -7.47 -6.13 -14.00
C ALA A 107 -6.60 -5.57 -12.87
N GLY A 108 -5.28 -5.48 -13.05
CA GLY A 108 -4.37 -4.90 -12.07
C GLY A 108 -4.70 -3.44 -11.74
N TYR A 109 -5.00 -2.65 -12.77
CA TYR A 109 -5.43 -1.25 -12.60
C TYR A 109 -6.76 -1.13 -11.85
N LEU A 110 -7.76 -1.95 -12.17
CA LEU A 110 -9.06 -1.95 -11.48
C LEU A 110 -8.93 -2.38 -10.01
N VAL A 111 -8.08 -3.36 -9.72
CA VAL A 111 -7.79 -3.77 -8.33
C VAL A 111 -7.15 -2.62 -7.57
N PHE A 112 -6.09 -2.01 -8.12
CA PHE A 112 -5.43 -0.87 -7.51
C PHE A 112 -6.41 0.29 -7.27
N LEU A 113 -7.15 0.71 -8.29
CA LEU A 113 -8.10 1.82 -8.19
C LEU A 113 -9.26 1.51 -7.24
N GLY A 114 -9.75 0.27 -7.23
CA GLY A 114 -10.82 -0.16 -6.33
C GLY A 114 -10.41 -0.05 -4.86
N PHE A 115 -9.22 -0.55 -4.51
CA PHE A 115 -8.68 -0.39 -3.16
C PHE A 115 -8.39 1.07 -2.82
N HIS A 116 -7.88 1.86 -3.77
CA HIS A 116 -7.59 3.27 -3.55
C HIS A 116 -8.85 4.09 -3.25
N ILE A 117 -9.90 3.92 -4.06
CA ILE A 117 -11.19 4.58 -3.82
C ILE A 117 -11.77 4.14 -2.48
N TRP A 118 -11.65 2.85 -2.14
CA TRP A 118 -12.12 2.35 -0.86
C TRP A 118 -11.33 2.95 0.32
N GLU A 119 -10.01 3.11 0.19
CA GLU A 119 -9.18 3.79 1.20
C GLU A 119 -9.65 5.23 1.41
N VAL A 120 -9.85 5.98 0.32
CA VAL A 120 -10.33 7.37 0.38
C VAL A 120 -11.65 7.43 1.14
N VAL A 121 -12.61 6.57 0.82
CA VAL A 121 -13.90 6.58 1.53
C VAL A 121 -13.73 6.21 3.01
N ASP A 122 -12.96 5.18 3.33
CA ASP A 122 -12.80 4.71 4.72
C ASP A 122 -12.00 5.70 5.59
N VAL A 123 -11.02 6.41 5.03
CA VAL A 123 -10.23 7.39 5.80
C VAL A 123 -11.06 8.61 6.21
N TRP A 124 -12.07 8.98 5.41
CA TRP A 124 -12.97 10.10 5.72
C TRP A 124 -14.17 9.68 6.57
N THR A 125 -14.70 8.48 6.36
CA THR A 125 -15.96 8.05 7.00
C THR A 125 -15.78 7.09 8.18
N GLY A 126 -14.62 6.42 8.26
CA GLY A 126 -14.36 5.37 9.22
C GLY A 126 -13.83 5.82 10.58
N ALA A 127 -13.86 7.11 10.92
CA ALA A 127 -13.23 7.64 12.14
C ALA A 127 -13.77 6.99 13.43
N THR A 128 -13.09 5.93 13.89
CA THR A 128 -13.33 5.24 15.15
C THR A 128 -12.33 5.70 16.20
N PRO A 129 -12.65 5.57 17.51
CA PRO A 129 -11.68 5.78 18.58
C PRO A 129 -10.46 4.87 18.39
N VAL A 130 -9.27 5.43 18.62
CA VAL A 130 -7.97 4.81 18.35
C VAL A 130 -7.13 4.74 19.60
N ASP A 131 -6.14 3.87 19.58
CA ASP A 131 -5.14 3.82 20.62
C ASP A 131 -4.31 5.12 20.61
N GLU A 132 -4.13 5.74 21.77
CA GLU A 132 -3.40 6.99 21.93
C GLU A 132 -1.92 6.84 21.53
N LYS A 133 -1.34 5.64 21.70
CA LYS A 133 0.09 5.38 21.44
C LYS A 133 0.41 4.99 20.02
N VAL A 134 -0.61 4.63 19.21
CA VAL A 134 -0.40 4.24 17.82
C VAL A 134 -0.26 5.48 16.94
N GLY A 135 0.90 5.59 16.29
CA GLY A 135 1.21 6.72 15.43
C GLY A 135 2.17 6.36 14.30
N ALA A 136 1.87 6.83 13.09
CA ALA A 136 2.82 6.88 11.99
C ALA A 136 3.76 8.07 12.18
N PHE A 137 5.06 7.81 12.07
CA PHE A 137 6.09 8.84 12.03
C PHE A 137 6.89 8.71 10.72
N ILE A 138 7.14 9.85 10.07
CA ILE A 138 8.01 9.90 8.90
C ILE A 138 9.45 9.98 9.40
N ILE A 139 10.21 8.92 9.21
CA ILE A 139 11.64 8.90 9.51
C ILE A 139 12.39 9.44 8.29
N PRO A 140 13.05 10.62 8.40
CA PRO A 140 13.96 11.07 7.36
C PRO A 140 15.12 10.08 7.26
N THR A 141 15.33 9.52 6.07
CA THR A 141 16.49 8.64 5.83
C THR A 141 17.66 9.49 5.32
N ASN A 142 18.85 9.21 5.84
CA ASN A 142 20.05 10.03 5.67
C ASN A 142 20.66 9.89 4.25
N ASN A 143 20.15 8.95 3.45
CA ASN A 143 20.82 8.47 2.22
C ASN A 143 20.04 8.74 0.92
N GLY A 144 19.13 9.73 0.93
CA GLY A 144 18.59 10.31 -0.29
C GLY A 144 17.12 9.96 -0.56
N ALA A 145 16.32 11.02 -0.71
CA ALA A 145 14.99 11.12 -1.34
C ALA A 145 13.86 10.17 -0.90
N MET A 146 14.06 9.26 0.06
CA MET A 146 12.98 8.42 0.58
C MET A 146 12.75 8.72 2.06
N ALA A 147 11.55 9.23 2.36
CA ALA A 147 11.03 9.29 3.73
C ALA A 147 10.51 7.89 4.08
N GLY A 148 11.12 7.26 5.10
CA GLY A 148 10.65 5.98 5.59
C GLY A 148 9.40 6.18 6.43
N LEU A 149 8.36 5.36 6.23
CA LEU A 149 7.20 5.36 7.09
C LEU A 149 7.43 4.34 8.21
N SER A 150 7.45 4.79 9.46
CA SER A 150 7.56 3.93 10.62
C SER A 150 6.32 4.06 11.48
N TYR A 151 5.90 2.96 12.06
CA TYR A 151 4.76 2.90 12.96
C TYR A 151 5.26 2.54 14.35
N ARG A 152 4.80 3.32 15.34
CA ARG A 152 4.88 2.91 16.74
C ARG A 152 3.54 2.27 17.08
N PHE A 153 3.58 1.01 17.47
CA PHE A 153 2.47 0.29 18.08
C PHE A 153 2.71 0.17 19.58
#